data_AF-A0AA43RZ18-F1
#
_entry.id   AF-A0AA43RZ18-F1
#
_cell.length_a   1.000
_cell.length_b   1.000
_cell.length_c   1.000
_cell.angle_alpha   90.00
_cell.angle_beta   90.00
_cell.angle_gamma   90.00
#
_symmetry.space_group_name_H-M   'P 1'
#
loop_
_entity.id
_entity.type
_entity.pdbx_description
1 polymer ?
#
loop_
_entity_poly.entity_id
_entity_poly.type
_entity_poly.pdbx_seq_one_letter_code
_entity_poly.pdbx_strand_id
1 'polypeptide(L)'
;MKKLLLITSLLFASFFMHAHNDTLYANTTTVSFDVVGEVFDYGAQINQVKIHYDDPVQTDAITNDTYQVTTDYTLEGVEVENGERVIEQIEFENENKTIILHLSYGVDVGLAYVLYWDDDAFLNHPLTVQYQLISKAIPLADGSELQPTYNQGNVSFGSVDAFTSGESSSGIHYRDYKPKDDGNKHPLIIWFHGAGEGGDNNITQILGNKGASAFVSDEA
;
A
#
# COMPACT_ATOMS: atom_id res chain seq x y z
N MET A 1 70.03 53.54 -41.56
CA MET A 1 69.50 52.16 -41.45
C MET A 1 69.10 51.91 -40.00
N LYS A 2 67.82 52.08 -39.66
CA LYS A 2 67.24 51.70 -38.37
C LYS A 2 66.13 50.69 -38.68
N LYS A 3 66.29 49.46 -38.21
CA LYS A 3 65.32 48.36 -38.38
C LYS A 3 64.09 48.65 -37.54
N LEU A 4 62.92 48.73 -38.17
CA LEU A 4 61.63 48.75 -37.49
C LEU A 4 61.21 47.29 -37.26
N LEU A 5 61.17 46.87 -35.99
CA LEU A 5 60.74 45.55 -35.56
C LEU A 5 59.20 45.51 -35.56
N LEU A 6 58.61 44.65 -36.39
CA LEU A 6 57.16 44.39 -36.39
C LEU A 6 56.90 43.29 -35.35
N ILE A 7 56.25 43.62 -34.23
CA ILE A 7 55.80 42.64 -33.24
C ILE A 7 54.36 42.29 -33.60
N THR A 8 54.17 41.12 -34.21
CA THR A 8 52.85 40.50 -34.39
C THR A 8 52.43 39.83 -33.09
N SER A 9 51.39 40.36 -32.43
CA SER A 9 50.73 39.69 -31.32
C SER A 9 49.88 38.52 -31.85
N LEU A 10 50.26 37.28 -31.54
CA LEU A 10 49.35 36.15 -31.64
C LEU A 10 48.33 36.21 -30.50
N LEU A 11 47.05 36.39 -30.82
CA LEU A 11 45.95 36.11 -29.91
C LEU A 11 45.79 34.59 -29.80
N PHE A 12 46.20 34.01 -28.67
CA PHE A 12 45.80 32.67 -28.26
C PHE A 12 44.38 32.75 -27.71
N ALA A 13 43.39 32.34 -28.51
CA ALA A 13 42.04 32.06 -28.01
C ALA A 13 42.06 30.67 -27.36
N SER A 14 42.11 30.61 -26.03
CA SER A 14 41.92 29.38 -25.29
C SER A 14 40.44 28.97 -25.34
N PHE A 15 40.13 27.96 -26.15
CA PHE A 15 38.89 27.21 -26.05
C PHE A 15 38.89 26.41 -24.74
N PHE A 16 38.19 26.93 -23.73
CA PHE A 16 37.76 26.11 -22.60
C PHE A 16 36.53 25.30 -23.06
N MET A 17 36.73 24.05 -23.47
CA MET A 17 35.65 23.08 -23.44
C MET A 17 35.30 22.83 -21.97
N HIS A 18 34.21 23.44 -21.50
CA HIS A 18 33.53 22.97 -20.30
C HIS A 18 32.87 21.64 -20.65
N ALA A 19 33.47 20.53 -20.21
CA ALA A 19 32.76 19.27 -20.14
C ALA A 19 31.65 19.45 -19.10
N HIS A 20 30.41 19.50 -19.58
CA HIS A 20 29.23 19.43 -18.72
C HIS A 20 29.18 17.99 -18.20
N ASN A 21 29.63 17.78 -16.96
CA ASN A 21 29.29 16.58 -16.23
C ASN A 21 27.81 16.70 -15.86
N ASP A 22 26.92 16.36 -16.78
CA ASP A 22 25.56 15.96 -16.43
C ASP A 22 25.66 14.62 -15.70
N THR A 23 25.92 14.69 -14.39
CA THR A 23 25.37 13.71 -13.47
C THR A 23 23.87 13.67 -13.76
N LEU A 24 23.43 12.69 -14.54
CA LEU A 24 22.04 12.27 -14.62
C LEU A 24 21.60 11.95 -13.20
N TYR A 25 21.04 12.94 -12.50
CA TYR A 25 20.17 12.64 -11.38
C TYR A 25 19.05 11.80 -11.99
N ALA A 26 19.04 10.50 -11.68
CA ALA A 26 17.89 9.67 -12.00
C ALA A 26 16.67 10.42 -11.46
N ASN A 27 15.77 10.80 -12.36
CA ASN A 27 14.58 11.56 -12.01
C ASN A 27 13.70 10.60 -11.22
N THR A 28 13.90 10.54 -9.89
CA THR A 28 13.17 9.65 -9.01
C THR A 28 11.74 10.14 -8.91
N THR A 29 10.82 9.41 -9.52
CA THR A 29 9.38 9.67 -9.43
C THR A 29 8.84 8.96 -8.20
N THR A 30 8.16 9.70 -7.32
CA THR A 30 7.42 9.08 -6.21
C THR A 30 6.10 8.53 -6.73
N VAL A 31 5.90 7.22 -6.58
CA VAL A 31 4.70 6.49 -6.97
C VAL A 31 3.94 6.09 -5.71
N SER A 32 2.66 6.42 -5.64
CA SER A 32 1.81 6.01 -4.50
C SER A 32 1.30 4.59 -4.67
N PHE A 33 1.13 3.86 -3.57
CA PHE A 33 0.40 2.60 -3.57
C PHE A 33 -0.54 2.50 -2.37
N ASP A 34 -1.68 1.83 -2.54
CA ASP A 34 -2.59 1.50 -1.46
C ASP A 34 -2.44 0.02 -1.07
N VAL A 35 -2.76 -0.27 0.19
CA VAL A 35 -2.82 -1.62 0.74
C VAL A 35 -4.29 -1.97 0.95
N VAL A 36 -4.70 -3.12 0.42
CA VAL A 36 -6.09 -3.56 0.48
C VAL A 36 -6.14 -4.93 1.14
N GLY A 37 -7.08 -5.07 2.07
CA GLY A 37 -7.35 -6.32 2.75
C GLY A 37 -8.82 -6.71 2.71
N GLU A 38 -9.06 -7.95 3.11
CA GLU A 38 -10.38 -8.53 3.28
C GLU A 38 -10.48 -9.15 4.67
N VAL A 39 -11.69 -9.14 5.24
CA VAL A 39 -11.99 -9.88 6.47
C VAL A 39 -12.37 -11.30 6.10
N PHE A 40 -11.60 -12.29 6.54
CA PHE A 40 -11.91 -13.72 6.36
C PHE A 40 -12.55 -14.32 7.62
N ASP A 41 -13.00 -15.58 7.53
CA ASP A 41 -13.57 -16.29 8.69
C ASP A 41 -12.57 -16.40 9.86
N TYR A 42 -11.28 -16.40 9.55
CA TYR A 42 -10.15 -16.45 10.46
C TYR A 42 -9.48 -15.09 10.69
N GLY A 43 -10.16 -14.00 10.34
CA GLY A 43 -9.71 -12.63 10.59
C GLY A 43 -9.23 -11.88 9.36
N ALA A 44 -9.01 -10.58 9.53
CA ALA A 44 -8.60 -9.69 8.47
C ALA A 44 -7.17 -9.93 8.02
N GLN A 45 -6.97 -9.96 6.71
CA GLN A 45 -5.66 -10.10 6.08
C GLN A 45 -5.50 -9.14 4.91
N ILE A 46 -4.27 -8.68 4.70
CA ILE A 46 -3.88 -7.95 3.50
C ILE A 46 -3.65 -8.96 2.37
N ASN A 47 -4.41 -8.83 1.29
CA ASN A 47 -4.31 -9.70 0.11
C ASN A 47 -3.94 -8.92 -1.17
N GLN A 48 -3.87 -7.60 -1.14
CA GLN A 48 -3.57 -6.80 -2.32
C GLN A 48 -2.72 -5.57 -2.01
N VAL A 49 -1.87 -5.21 -2.97
CA VAL A 49 -1.23 -3.89 -3.09
C VAL A 49 -1.59 -3.30 -4.43
N LYS A 50 -2.08 -2.06 -4.45
CA LYS A 50 -2.47 -1.33 -5.67
C LYS A 50 -1.53 -0.16 -5.91
N ILE A 51 -0.73 -0.22 -6.96
CA ILE A 51 0.30 0.78 -7.29
C ILE A 51 -0.22 1.69 -8.39
N HIS A 52 -0.11 3.01 -8.20
CA HIS A 52 -0.72 4.01 -9.08
C HIS A 52 0.33 4.83 -9.83
N TYR A 53 0.41 4.61 -11.14
CA TYR A 53 1.26 5.37 -12.06
C TYR A 53 0.46 6.46 -12.78
N ASP A 54 1.13 7.57 -13.11
CA ASP A 54 0.51 8.65 -13.90
C ASP A 54 0.30 8.24 -15.36
N ASP A 55 1.24 7.44 -15.89
CA ASP A 55 1.27 6.97 -17.27
C ASP A 55 1.14 5.44 -17.35
N PRO A 56 0.55 4.88 -18.41
CA PRO A 56 0.36 3.45 -18.56
C PRO A 56 1.69 2.68 -18.57
N VAL A 57 1.77 1.60 -17.81
CA VAL A 57 2.93 0.71 -17.85
C VAL A 57 2.87 -0.24 -19.05
N GLN A 58 4.04 -0.72 -19.48
CA GLN A 58 4.14 -1.79 -20.45
C GLN A 58 3.89 -3.15 -19.76
N THR A 59 2.67 -3.66 -19.84
CA THR A 59 2.20 -4.80 -19.03
C THR A 59 2.94 -6.11 -19.26
N ASP A 60 3.41 -6.38 -20.48
CA ASP A 60 4.14 -7.61 -20.83
C ASP A 60 5.57 -7.66 -20.26
N ALA A 61 6.10 -6.52 -19.79
CA ALA A 61 7.39 -6.41 -19.12
C ALA A 61 7.29 -6.58 -17.59
N ILE A 62 6.08 -6.64 -17.03
CA ILE A 62 5.84 -6.74 -15.58
C ILE A 62 5.55 -8.19 -15.20
N THR A 63 6.33 -8.72 -14.27
CA THR A 63 6.28 -10.11 -13.79
C THR A 63 6.35 -10.15 -12.26
N ASN A 64 6.10 -11.32 -11.66
CA ASN A 64 6.09 -11.46 -10.20
C ASN A 64 7.44 -11.13 -9.54
N ASP A 65 8.55 -11.10 -10.29
CA ASP A 65 9.87 -10.70 -9.82
C ASP A 65 10.22 -9.23 -10.12
N THR A 66 9.27 -8.44 -10.64
CA THR A 66 9.44 -6.99 -10.84
C THR A 66 9.44 -6.25 -9.50
N TYR A 67 8.64 -6.71 -8.54
CA TYR A 67 8.41 -6.06 -7.25
C TYR A 67 8.85 -6.97 -6.10
N GLN A 68 9.34 -6.33 -5.04
CA GLN A 68 9.46 -6.91 -3.72
C GLN A 68 8.53 -6.13 -2.78
N VAL A 69 7.67 -6.85 -2.06
CA VAL A 69 6.69 -6.29 -1.12
C VAL A 69 7.04 -6.81 0.27
N THR A 70 7.33 -5.92 1.20
CA THR A 70 7.76 -6.29 2.56
C THR A 70 6.86 -5.60 3.59
N THR A 71 6.47 -6.32 4.64
CA THR A 71 5.73 -5.72 5.75
C THR A 71 6.65 -4.89 6.64
N ASP A 72 6.10 -3.83 7.25
CA ASP A 72 6.75 -2.98 8.24
C ASP A 72 5.78 -2.66 9.38
N TYR A 73 5.13 -3.71 9.89
CA TYR A 73 4.15 -3.67 10.95
C TYR A 73 4.75 -3.21 12.26
N THR A 74 3.98 -2.39 12.97
CA THR A 74 4.37 -1.90 14.29
C THR A 74 3.21 -1.99 15.28
N LEU A 75 3.58 -2.22 16.53
CA LEU A 75 2.70 -2.18 17.69
C LEU A 75 3.52 -1.63 18.87
N GLU A 76 2.99 -0.63 19.57
CA GLU A 76 3.74 0.05 20.64
C GLU A 76 4.16 -0.94 21.73
N GLY A 77 5.46 -1.00 22.02
CA GLY A 77 6.01 -1.86 23.07
C GLY A 77 6.11 -3.35 22.70
N VAL A 78 5.78 -3.74 21.47
CA VAL A 78 5.82 -5.13 20.99
C VAL A 78 6.73 -5.24 19.77
N GLU A 79 7.63 -6.23 19.78
CA GLU A 79 8.40 -6.58 18.59
C GLU A 79 7.51 -7.42 17.67
N VAL A 80 7.23 -6.89 16.47
CA VAL A 80 6.36 -7.53 15.48
C VAL A 80 7.21 -8.14 14.37
N GLU A 81 6.91 -9.39 14.01
CA GLU A 81 7.55 -10.05 12.88
C GLU A 81 7.22 -9.34 11.57
N ASN A 82 8.25 -9.15 10.73
CA ASN A 82 8.14 -8.50 9.44
C ASN A 82 8.96 -9.24 8.39
N GLY A 83 8.52 -9.17 7.14
CA GLY A 83 9.17 -9.91 6.06
C GLY A 83 8.50 -9.75 4.71
N GLU A 84 9.07 -10.43 3.72
CA GLU A 84 8.61 -10.39 2.34
C GLU A 84 7.28 -11.15 2.17
N ARG A 85 6.35 -10.55 1.42
CA ARG A 85 5.09 -11.16 1.01
C ARG A 85 5.21 -11.76 -0.37
N VAL A 86 4.59 -12.92 -0.56
CA VAL A 86 4.56 -13.60 -1.86
C VAL A 86 3.51 -12.97 -2.77
N ILE A 87 3.93 -12.54 -3.95
CA ILE A 87 3.05 -12.09 -5.05
C ILE A 87 2.64 -13.32 -5.87
N GLU A 88 1.34 -13.62 -5.89
CA GLU A 88 0.79 -14.77 -6.62
C GLU A 88 0.35 -14.40 -8.03
N GLN A 89 -0.27 -13.24 -8.16
CA GLN A 89 -0.84 -12.77 -9.43
C GLN A 89 -0.67 -11.26 -9.59
N ILE A 90 -0.57 -10.82 -10.83
CA ILE A 90 -0.56 -9.40 -11.22
C ILE A 90 -1.76 -9.14 -12.11
N GLU A 91 -2.43 -8.02 -11.86
CA GLU A 91 -3.53 -7.51 -12.65
C GLU A 91 -3.32 -6.03 -12.95
N PHE A 92 -3.95 -5.53 -14.02
CA PHE A 92 -3.85 -4.15 -14.46
C PHE A 92 -5.24 -3.54 -14.58
N GLU A 93 -5.41 -2.35 -14.00
CA GLU A 93 -6.64 -1.56 -14.06
C GLU A 93 -6.35 -0.16 -14.63
N ASN A 94 -7.42 0.62 -14.84
CA ASN A 94 -7.34 2.03 -15.19
C ASN A 94 -6.43 2.30 -16.41
N GLU A 95 -6.70 1.59 -17.51
CA GLU A 95 -5.91 1.69 -18.75
C GLU A 95 -4.40 1.40 -18.52
N ASN A 96 -4.10 0.40 -17.68
CA ASN A 96 -2.75 -0.03 -17.27
C ASN A 96 -1.98 1.01 -16.44
N LYS A 97 -2.67 1.97 -15.83
CA LYS A 97 -2.06 2.93 -14.88
C LYS A 97 -2.04 2.42 -13.45
N THR A 98 -2.84 1.40 -13.15
CA THR A 98 -2.85 0.77 -11.83
C THR A 98 -2.40 -0.67 -11.95
N ILE A 99 -1.39 -1.06 -11.17
CA ILE A 99 -0.94 -2.45 -11.05
C ILE A 99 -1.46 -2.99 -9.72
N ILE A 100 -2.16 -4.12 -9.76
CA ILE A 100 -2.61 -4.84 -8.58
C ILE A 100 -1.70 -6.06 -8.40
N LEU A 101 -0.98 -6.08 -7.28
CA LEU A 101 -0.25 -7.24 -6.81
C LEU A 101 -1.16 -8.01 -5.87
N HIS A 102 -1.64 -9.18 -6.30
CA HIS A 102 -2.38 -10.10 -5.43
C HIS A 102 -1.37 -10.89 -4.59
N LEU A 103 -1.43 -10.67 -3.28
CA LEU A 103 -0.52 -11.27 -2.29
C LEU A 103 -1.14 -12.54 -1.72
N SER A 104 -0.31 -13.56 -1.48
CA SER A 104 -0.74 -14.80 -0.80
C SER A 104 -1.44 -14.50 0.53
N TYR A 105 -2.53 -15.21 0.83
CA TYR A 105 -3.29 -15.09 2.08
C TYR A 105 -3.89 -16.45 2.46
N GLY A 106 -4.27 -16.63 3.72
CA GLY A 106 -4.72 -17.93 4.25
C GLY A 106 -4.38 -18.11 5.73
N VAL A 107 -4.97 -19.16 6.33
CA VAL A 107 -4.73 -19.52 7.75
C VAL A 107 -3.26 -19.81 8.06
N ASP A 108 -2.53 -20.37 7.10
CA ASP A 108 -1.12 -20.75 7.24
C ASP A 108 -0.16 -19.77 6.53
N VAL A 109 -0.67 -18.62 6.08
CA VAL A 109 0.13 -17.60 5.41
C VAL A 109 0.57 -16.56 6.42
N GLY A 110 1.84 -16.64 6.81
CA GLY A 110 2.46 -15.66 7.71
C GLY A 110 2.43 -14.23 7.16
N LEU A 111 2.47 -13.25 8.07
CA LEU A 111 2.53 -11.81 7.78
C LEU A 111 1.34 -11.23 6.99
N ALA A 112 0.33 -12.04 6.67
CA ALA A 112 -0.90 -11.55 6.04
C ALA A 112 -1.84 -10.89 7.05
N TYR A 113 -1.74 -11.25 8.33
CA TYR A 113 -2.60 -10.78 9.42
C TYR A 113 -2.39 -9.29 9.74
N VAL A 114 -3.45 -8.66 10.25
CA VAL A 114 -3.39 -7.26 10.74
C VAL A 114 -3.74 -7.13 12.23
N LEU A 115 -3.95 -8.25 12.91
CA LEU A 115 -4.17 -8.35 14.34
C LEU A 115 -3.04 -9.18 14.96
N TYR A 116 -2.45 -8.66 16.03
CA TYR A 116 -1.50 -9.37 16.89
C TYR A 116 -2.25 -10.03 18.04
N TRP A 117 -2.00 -11.33 18.27
CA TRP A 117 -2.59 -12.06 19.40
C TRP A 117 -1.72 -11.93 20.65
N ASP A 118 -2.27 -11.34 21.71
CA ASP A 118 -1.70 -11.33 23.06
C ASP A 118 -2.33 -12.46 23.88
N ASP A 119 -1.55 -13.51 24.14
CA ASP A 119 -2.00 -14.70 24.87
C ASP A 119 -2.24 -14.43 26.36
N ASP A 120 -1.45 -13.55 26.97
CA ASP A 120 -1.55 -13.23 28.40
C ASP A 120 -2.79 -12.38 28.67
N ALA A 121 -3.07 -11.42 27.79
CA ALA A 121 -4.27 -10.58 27.88
C ALA A 121 -5.53 -11.29 27.33
N PHE A 122 -5.35 -12.32 26.50
CA PHE A 122 -6.40 -12.98 25.73
C PHE A 122 -7.11 -11.99 24.78
N LEU A 123 -6.33 -11.14 24.10
CA LEU A 123 -6.83 -10.05 23.26
C LEU A 123 -6.08 -9.93 21.93
N ASN A 124 -6.80 -9.50 20.90
CA ASN A 124 -6.27 -9.10 19.61
C ASN A 124 -5.98 -7.58 19.59
N HIS A 125 -4.74 -7.22 19.26
CA HIS A 125 -4.30 -5.85 19.11
C HIS A 125 -4.15 -5.49 17.63
N PRO A 126 -4.79 -4.41 17.14
CA PRO A 126 -4.62 -3.99 15.76
C PRO A 126 -3.20 -3.49 15.53
N LEU A 127 -2.57 -4.00 14.48
CA LEU A 127 -1.26 -3.55 14.03
C LEU A 127 -1.39 -2.21 13.30
N THR A 128 -0.37 -1.36 13.43
CA THR A 128 -0.16 -0.30 12.44
C THR A 128 0.39 -0.94 11.16
N VAL A 129 -0.45 -1.03 10.14
CA VAL A 129 -0.17 -1.72 8.88
C VAL A 129 0.62 -0.81 7.96
N GLN A 130 1.92 -1.09 7.81
CA GLN A 130 2.78 -0.45 6.81
C GLN A 130 3.47 -1.50 5.95
N TYR A 131 3.79 -1.11 4.73
CA TYR A 131 4.45 -1.88 3.70
C TYR A 131 5.56 -1.05 3.07
N GLN A 132 6.58 -1.76 2.61
CA GLN A 132 7.67 -1.22 1.80
C GLN A 132 7.66 -1.91 0.44
N LEU A 133 7.76 -1.10 -0.62
CA LEU A 133 7.86 -1.58 -1.99
C LEU A 133 9.22 -1.21 -2.57
N ILE A 134 9.83 -2.16 -3.25
CA ILE A 134 11.00 -1.96 -4.10
C ILE A 134 10.68 -2.59 -5.45
N SER A 135 11.14 -1.98 -6.54
CA SER A 135 10.98 -2.55 -7.87
C SER A 135 12.25 -2.43 -8.70
N LYS A 136 12.30 -3.21 -9.78
CA LYS A 136 13.15 -2.92 -10.93
C LYS A 136 12.68 -1.63 -11.64
N ALA A 137 13.42 -1.23 -12.67
CA ALA A 137 12.97 -0.20 -13.61
C ALA A 137 11.60 -0.57 -14.20
N ILE A 138 10.71 0.41 -14.35
CA ILE A 138 9.35 0.19 -14.86
C ILE A 138 9.25 0.77 -16.26
N PRO A 139 9.14 -0.06 -17.32
CA PRO A 139 8.92 0.42 -18.67
C PRO A 139 7.49 0.95 -18.83
N LEU A 140 7.36 2.12 -19.44
CA LEU A 140 6.09 2.76 -19.77
C LEU A 140 5.69 2.46 -21.22
N ALA A 141 4.41 2.58 -21.52
CA ALA A 141 3.87 2.31 -22.85
C ALA A 141 4.39 3.25 -23.94
N ASP A 142 4.93 4.42 -23.57
CA ASP A 142 5.58 5.36 -24.50
C ASP A 142 7.04 5.00 -24.82
N GLY A 143 7.57 3.93 -24.21
CA GLY A 143 8.94 3.44 -24.38
C GLY A 143 9.96 4.07 -23.42
N SER A 144 9.55 4.98 -22.53
CA SER A 144 10.40 5.48 -21.45
C SER A 144 10.47 4.49 -20.28
N GLU A 145 11.41 4.70 -19.36
CA GLU A 145 11.56 3.88 -18.15
C GLU A 145 11.55 4.76 -16.89
N LEU A 146 10.82 4.33 -15.88
CA LEU A 146 10.80 4.94 -14.55
C LEU A 146 11.70 4.19 -13.58
N GLN A 147 12.36 4.95 -12.70
CA GLN A 147 13.03 4.45 -11.50
C GLN A 147 12.27 4.97 -10.27
N PRO A 148 11.18 4.29 -9.87
CA PRO A 148 10.27 4.81 -8.87
C PRO A 148 10.80 4.63 -7.43
N THR A 149 10.38 5.55 -6.57
CA THR A 149 10.33 5.32 -5.11
C THR A 149 8.88 5.26 -4.68
N TYR A 150 8.58 4.46 -3.66
CA TYR A 150 7.20 4.19 -3.30
C TYR A 150 6.80 4.86 -2.00
N ASN A 151 5.55 5.34 -1.95
CA ASN A 151 4.93 5.86 -0.74
C ASN A 151 3.59 5.17 -0.52
N GLN A 152 3.41 4.61 0.68
CA GLN A 152 2.12 4.01 1.04
C GLN A 152 1.07 5.10 1.27
N GLY A 153 -0.05 4.97 0.57
CA GLY A 153 -1.28 5.68 0.81
C GLY A 153 -2.15 4.96 1.82
N ASN A 154 -3.37 4.62 1.42
CA ASN A 154 -4.40 4.11 2.31
C ASN A 154 -4.23 2.61 2.61
N VAL A 155 -4.65 2.22 3.81
CA VAL A 155 -4.98 0.84 4.14
C VAL A 155 -6.51 0.75 4.17
N SER A 156 -7.10 -0.18 3.44
CA SER A 156 -8.56 -0.28 3.32
C SER A 156 -9.05 -1.71 3.40
N PHE A 157 -10.28 -1.86 3.90
CA PHE A 157 -11.00 -3.12 3.99
C PHE A 157 -12.44 -2.83 3.61
N GLY A 158 -12.83 -3.13 2.36
CA GLY A 158 -14.10 -2.64 1.80
C GLY A 158 -15.34 -2.95 2.67
N SER A 159 -15.39 -4.14 3.28
CA SER A 159 -16.48 -4.53 4.17
C SER A 159 -16.47 -3.82 5.53
N VAL A 160 -15.31 -3.41 6.02
CA VAL A 160 -15.15 -2.68 7.29
C VAL A 160 -15.38 -1.18 7.10
N ASP A 161 -14.88 -0.63 6.00
CA ASP A 161 -14.95 0.80 5.68
C ASP A 161 -16.39 1.25 5.40
N ALA A 162 -17.27 0.32 5.06
CA ALA A 162 -18.71 0.54 4.97
C ALA A 162 -19.38 0.86 6.32
N PHE A 163 -18.74 0.52 7.44
CA PHE A 163 -19.27 0.78 8.77
C PHE A 163 -18.77 2.11 9.34
N THR A 164 -19.71 2.91 9.82
CA THR A 164 -19.41 4.09 10.64
C THR A 164 -19.06 3.69 12.07
N SER A 165 -18.31 4.54 12.77
CA SER A 165 -17.97 4.37 14.19
C SER A 165 -18.90 5.17 15.08
N GLY A 166 -19.28 4.61 16.23
CA GLY A 166 -20.03 5.30 17.25
C GLY A 166 -19.67 4.86 18.67
N GLU A 167 -20.20 5.59 19.63
CA GLU A 167 -20.10 5.32 21.06
C GLU A 167 -21.46 5.55 21.71
N SER A 168 -21.89 4.64 22.56
CA SER A 168 -23.13 4.75 23.31
C SER A 168 -22.98 5.69 24.51
N SER A 169 -24.10 6.11 25.12
CA SER A 169 -24.07 6.93 26.34
C SER A 169 -23.41 6.25 27.55
N SER A 170 -23.26 4.93 27.53
CA SER A 170 -22.56 4.16 28.56
C SER A 170 -21.09 3.88 28.22
N GLY A 171 -20.55 4.47 27.15
CA GLY A 171 -19.16 4.29 26.74
C GLY A 171 -18.88 3.04 25.90
N ILE A 172 -19.92 2.31 25.46
CA ILE A 172 -19.73 1.14 24.58
C ILE A 172 -19.48 1.63 23.16
N HIS A 173 -18.31 1.32 22.62
CA HIS A 173 -17.95 1.53 21.24
C HIS A 173 -18.67 0.54 20.31
N TYR A 174 -19.14 1.02 19.15
CA TYR A 174 -19.80 0.18 18.16
C TYR A 174 -19.46 0.60 16.73
N ARG A 175 -19.71 -0.32 15.80
CA ARG A 175 -19.67 -0.12 14.36
C ARG A 175 -21.05 -0.33 13.77
N ASP A 176 -21.50 0.60 12.92
CA ASP A 176 -22.84 0.66 12.36
C ASP A 176 -22.80 0.77 10.83
N TYR A 177 -23.41 -0.20 10.16
CA TYR A 177 -23.66 -0.17 8.73
C TYR A 177 -25.13 0.15 8.48
N LYS A 178 -25.37 1.11 7.58
CA LYS A 178 -26.71 1.45 7.10
C LYS A 178 -26.76 1.15 5.60
N PRO A 179 -27.69 0.26 5.15
CA PRO A 179 -27.89 0.07 3.73
C PRO A 179 -28.37 1.36 3.07
N LYS A 180 -28.25 1.44 1.74
CA LYS A 180 -28.78 2.56 0.97
C LYS A 180 -30.28 2.70 1.24
N ASP A 181 -30.72 3.95 1.44
CA ASP A 181 -32.15 4.24 1.61
C ASP A 181 -32.89 3.94 0.31
N ASP A 182 -33.74 2.92 0.36
CA ASP A 182 -34.63 2.47 -0.70
C ASP A 182 -36.11 2.71 -0.34
N GLY A 183 -36.38 3.42 0.75
CA GLY A 183 -37.72 3.66 1.29
C GLY A 183 -38.34 2.45 2.02
N ASN A 184 -37.63 1.32 2.15
CA ASN A 184 -38.10 0.13 2.85
C ASN A 184 -37.50 0.02 4.26
N LYS A 185 -38.14 -0.79 5.11
CA LYS A 185 -37.56 -1.19 6.40
C LYS A 185 -36.63 -2.37 6.21
N HIS A 186 -35.44 -2.27 6.78
CA HIS A 186 -34.43 -3.33 6.77
C HIS A 186 -34.33 -4.00 8.15
N PRO A 187 -33.96 -5.29 8.21
CA PRO A 187 -33.68 -5.95 9.49
C PRO A 187 -32.46 -5.32 10.17
N LEU A 188 -32.47 -5.30 11.51
CA LEU A 188 -31.29 -5.00 12.30
C LEU A 188 -30.63 -6.32 12.71
N ILE A 189 -29.36 -6.47 12.36
CA ILE A 189 -28.52 -7.56 12.81
C ILE A 189 -27.59 -7.01 13.89
N ILE A 190 -27.61 -7.63 15.07
CA ILE A 190 -26.71 -7.30 16.17
C ILE A 190 -25.77 -8.49 16.33
N TRP A 191 -24.48 -8.23 16.14
CA TRP A 191 -23.43 -9.22 16.32
C TRP A 191 -22.60 -8.88 17.55
N PHE A 192 -22.30 -9.89 18.35
CA PHE A 192 -21.44 -9.79 19.52
C PHE A 192 -20.16 -10.57 19.23
N HIS A 193 -19.03 -9.90 19.40
CA HIS A 193 -17.71 -10.47 19.14
C HIS A 193 -17.31 -11.51 20.21
N GLY A 194 -16.24 -12.26 19.92
CA GLY A 194 -15.64 -13.19 20.86
C GLY A 194 -14.81 -12.46 21.93
N ALA A 195 -14.36 -13.20 22.94
CA ALA A 195 -13.57 -12.62 24.02
C ALA A 195 -12.26 -11.99 23.55
N GLY A 196 -11.66 -12.52 22.47
CA GLY A 196 -10.41 -12.00 21.90
C GLY A 196 -10.52 -10.62 21.26
N GLU A 197 -11.72 -10.16 20.93
CA GLU A 197 -11.92 -8.86 20.29
C GLU A 197 -12.31 -7.73 21.25
N GLY A 198 -12.18 -7.97 22.56
CA GLY A 198 -12.43 -6.95 23.59
C GLY A 198 -11.49 -5.75 23.51
N GLY A 199 -11.86 -4.68 24.23
CA GLY A 199 -11.08 -3.43 24.32
C GLY A 199 -11.79 -2.24 23.68
N ASP A 200 -11.09 -1.11 23.62
CA ASP A 200 -11.69 0.19 23.33
C ASP A 200 -11.32 0.76 21.94
N ASN A 201 -10.57 0.01 21.11
CA ASN A 201 -10.07 0.52 19.82
C ASN A 201 -11.13 0.66 18.72
N ASN A 202 -12.33 0.10 18.94
CA ASN A 202 -13.48 0.11 18.01
C ASN A 202 -13.18 -0.42 16.60
N ILE A 203 -12.17 -1.29 16.45
CA ILE A 203 -11.80 -1.89 15.17
C ILE A 203 -11.61 -3.41 15.25
N THR A 204 -11.06 -3.95 16.36
CA THR A 204 -10.78 -5.38 16.48
C THR A 204 -12.04 -6.23 16.30
N GLN A 205 -13.19 -5.76 16.81
CA GLN A 205 -14.45 -6.49 16.69
C GLN A 205 -14.90 -6.68 15.25
N ILE A 206 -14.55 -5.78 14.32
CA ILE A 206 -14.96 -5.93 12.92
C ILE A 206 -13.87 -6.53 12.01
N LEU A 207 -12.63 -6.60 12.50
CA LEU A 207 -11.51 -7.26 11.82
C LEU A 207 -11.32 -8.72 12.24
N GLY A 208 -11.79 -9.13 13.43
CA GLY A 208 -11.48 -10.43 14.01
C GLY A 208 -12.04 -11.63 13.23
N ASN A 209 -13.17 -11.45 12.54
CA ASN A 209 -13.79 -12.47 11.68
C ASN A 209 -14.95 -11.86 10.86
N LYS A 210 -15.51 -12.67 9.95
CA LYS A 210 -16.66 -12.31 9.09
C LYS A 210 -17.99 -12.07 9.82
N GLY A 211 -18.06 -12.22 11.15
CA GLY A 211 -19.31 -12.21 11.91
C GLY A 211 -20.18 -10.96 11.71
N ALA A 212 -19.59 -9.77 11.61
CA ALA A 212 -20.32 -8.55 11.25
C ALA A 212 -20.22 -8.22 9.75
N SER A 213 -19.03 -8.36 9.17
CA SER A 213 -18.72 -7.88 7.82
C SER A 213 -19.36 -8.71 6.70
N ALA A 214 -19.73 -9.97 6.94
CA ALA A 214 -20.44 -10.81 5.96
C ALA A 214 -21.82 -10.28 5.58
N PHE A 215 -22.42 -9.39 6.38
CA PHE A 215 -23.74 -8.82 6.10
C PHE A 215 -23.70 -7.55 5.24
N VAL A 216 -22.51 -7.14 4.80
CA VAL A 216 -22.31 -5.90 4.04
C VAL A 216 -21.78 -6.15 2.63
N SER A 217 -21.30 -7.36 2.34
CA SER A 217 -20.96 -7.77 0.98
C SER A 217 -22.21 -8.07 0.15
N ASP A 218 -22.13 -7.83 -1.17
CA ASP A 218 -23.17 -8.22 -2.13
C ASP A 218 -23.23 -9.76 -2.32
N GLU A 219 -22.22 -10.49 -1.83
CA GLU A 219 -22.18 -11.95 -1.80
C GLU A 219 -22.74 -12.48 -0.48
N ALA A 220 -23.81 -13.27 -0.60
CA ALA A 220 -24.49 -14.00 0.48
C ALA A 220 -24.36 -15.51 0.28
#